data_AF-A0A166A151-F1
#
_entry.id   AF-A0A166A151-F1
#
_cell.length_a   1.000
_cell.length_b   1.000
_cell.length_c   1.000
_cell.angle_alpha   90.00
_cell.angle_beta   90.00
_cell.angle_gamma   90.00
#
_symmetry.space_group_name_H-M   'P 1'
#
loop_
_entity.id
_entity.type
_entity.pdbx_description
1 polymer ?
#
loop_
_entity_poly.entity_id
_entity_poly.type
_entity_poly.pdbx_seq_one_letter_code
_entity_poly.pdbx_strand_id
1 'polypeptide(L)'
;MNSKEDLIEIKIIESIHPNLGMNSSARNLFKKLNNTSAKNIKIDFTDVAFMSRSFTQEYIYQKSKTNKIIKEVNVPEDIVPMFEIVEKNFNHVIKQI
;
A
#
# COMPACT_ATOMS: atom_id res chain seq x y z
N MET A 1 -22.93 -21.71 -6.19
CA MET A 1 -22.28 -20.40 -6.36
C MET A 1 -20.84 -20.55 -5.92
N ASN A 2 -19.89 -20.64 -6.86
CA ASN A 2 -18.47 -20.79 -6.55
C ASN A 2 -17.87 -19.41 -6.29
N SER A 3 -17.90 -18.98 -5.04
CA SER A 3 -17.24 -17.78 -4.55
C SER A 3 -15.71 -17.99 -4.56
N LYS A 4 -15.09 -17.99 -5.74
CA LYS A 4 -13.67 -17.62 -5.81
C LYS A 4 -13.64 -16.14 -5.45
N GLU A 5 -13.39 -15.86 -4.18
CA GLU A 5 -13.25 -14.50 -3.68
C GLU A 5 -12.34 -13.71 -4.63
N ASP A 6 -12.82 -12.57 -5.11
CA ASP A 6 -12.12 -11.68 -6.06
C ASP A 6 -10.84 -11.15 -5.41
N LEU A 7 -9.81 -11.99 -5.44
CA LEU A 7 -8.46 -11.71 -5.01
C LEU A 7 -7.64 -11.33 -6.23
N ILE A 8 -7.16 -10.09 -6.24
CA ILE A 8 -6.13 -9.67 -7.20
C ILE A 8 -4.80 -9.56 -6.48
N GLU A 9 -3.75 -9.96 -7.16
CA GLU A 9 -2.37 -9.78 -6.72
C GLU A 9 -1.68 -8.80 -7.65
N ILE A 10 -1.03 -7.80 -7.06
CA ILE A 10 -0.28 -6.81 -7.81
C ILE A 10 1.15 -6.78 -7.32
N LYS A 11 2.10 -6.90 -8.24
CA LYS A 11 3.50 -6.62 -7.96
C LYS A 11 3.69 -5.11 -7.98
N ILE A 12 4.05 -4.52 -6.85
CA ILE A 12 4.07 -3.06 -6.71
C ILE A 12 5.17 -2.42 -7.58
N ILE A 13 6.27 -3.14 -7.77
CA ILE A 13 7.38 -2.68 -8.61
C ILE A 13 6.95 -2.53 -10.07
N GLU A 14 6.19 -3.49 -10.62
CA GLU A 14 5.69 -3.44 -12.00
C GLU A 14 4.64 -2.33 -12.18
N SER A 15 3.93 -2.01 -11.11
CA SER A 15 2.86 -1.00 -11.12
C SER A 15 3.36 0.43 -10.97
N ILE A 16 4.57 0.64 -10.40
CA ILE A 16 5.02 1.95 -9.91
C ILE A 16 6.48 2.29 -10.27
N HIS A 17 7.31 1.36 -10.75
CA HIS A 17 8.71 1.65 -11.05
C HIS A 17 8.87 2.79 -12.09
N PRO A 18 9.71 3.82 -11.84
CA PRO A 18 10.67 4.01 -10.73
C PRO A 18 10.18 4.86 -9.53
N ASN A 19 8.87 5.07 -9.36
CA ASN A 19 8.31 6.18 -8.58
C ASN A 19 7.84 5.86 -7.14
N LEU A 20 8.41 4.86 -6.46
CA LEU A 20 8.13 4.61 -5.01
C LEU A 20 8.68 5.72 -4.09
N GLY A 21 9.25 6.78 -4.66
CA GLY A 21 9.67 7.99 -3.97
C GLY A 21 8.60 9.08 -3.82
N MET A 22 7.47 9.01 -4.54
CA MET A 22 6.50 10.11 -4.63
C MET A 22 5.13 9.75 -4.04
N ASN A 23 4.51 10.67 -3.28
CA ASN A 23 3.15 10.49 -2.78
C ASN A 23 2.10 10.34 -3.91
N SER A 24 2.29 11.00 -5.05
CA SER A 24 1.42 10.90 -6.22
C SER A 24 1.31 9.46 -6.74
N SER A 25 2.38 8.68 -6.63
CA SER A 25 2.39 7.26 -6.99
C SER A 25 1.48 6.42 -6.11
N ALA A 26 1.49 6.65 -4.79
CA ALA A 26 0.57 6.00 -3.86
C ALA A 26 -0.88 6.38 -4.18
N ARG A 27 -1.18 7.66 -4.44
CA ARG A 27 -2.53 8.09 -4.86
C ARG A 27 -2.99 7.39 -6.12
N ASN A 28 -2.12 7.30 -7.12
CA ASN A 28 -2.43 6.67 -8.40
C ASN A 28 -2.66 5.16 -8.23
N LEU A 29 -1.86 4.49 -7.40
CA LEU A 29 -2.08 3.09 -7.03
C LEU A 29 -3.49 2.92 -6.44
N PHE A 30 -3.82 3.66 -5.39
CA PHE A 30 -5.11 3.51 -4.72
C PHE A 30 -6.30 3.92 -5.60
N LYS A 31 -6.14 4.90 -6.48
CA LYS A 31 -7.16 5.22 -7.50
C LYS A 31 -7.43 4.01 -8.40
N LYS A 32 -6.39 3.31 -8.88
CA LYS A 32 -6.54 2.08 -9.68
C LYS A 32 -7.22 0.98 -8.85
N LEU A 33 -6.73 0.71 -7.65
CA LEU A 33 -7.26 -0.34 -6.78
C LEU A 33 -8.74 -0.12 -6.44
N ASN A 34 -9.12 1.10 -6.08
CA ASN A 34 -10.49 1.45 -5.73
C ASN A 34 -11.46 1.33 -6.91
N ASN A 35 -10.96 1.51 -8.14
CA ASN A 35 -11.75 1.34 -9.37
C ASN A 35 -11.91 -0.14 -9.79
N THR A 36 -11.20 -1.08 -9.15
CA THR A 36 -11.41 -2.51 -9.41
C THR A 36 -12.65 -3.05 -8.67
N SER A 37 -13.28 -4.10 -9.17
CA SER A 37 -14.35 -4.82 -8.46
C SER A 37 -13.83 -5.65 -7.29
N ALA A 38 -12.55 -6.06 -7.33
CA ALA A 38 -11.92 -6.91 -6.33
C ALA A 38 -11.96 -6.27 -4.94
N LYS A 39 -12.34 -7.05 -3.92
CA LYS A 39 -12.36 -6.59 -2.53
C LYS A 39 -11.08 -6.95 -1.80
N ASN A 40 -10.51 -8.12 -2.10
CA ASN A 40 -9.28 -8.60 -1.50
C ASN A 40 -8.12 -8.31 -2.45
N ILE A 41 -7.08 -7.66 -1.94
CA ILE A 41 -5.94 -7.23 -2.75
C ILE A 41 -4.67 -7.64 -2.02
N LYS A 42 -3.83 -8.43 -2.68
CA LYS A 42 -2.45 -8.68 -2.26
C LYS A 42 -1.53 -7.72 -2.99
N ILE A 43 -0.67 -7.05 -2.24
CA ILE A 43 0.36 -6.18 -2.80
C ILE A 43 1.71 -6.81 -2.49
N ASP A 44 2.38 -7.27 -3.53
CA ASP A 44 3.68 -7.92 -3.47
C ASP A 44 4.80 -6.88 -3.58
N PHE A 45 5.63 -6.82 -2.55
CA PHE A 45 6.78 -5.91 -2.41
C PHE A 45 8.11 -6.57 -2.79
N THR A 46 8.09 -7.75 -3.40
CA THR A 46 9.28 -8.39 -3.96
C THR A 46 10.05 -7.40 -4.86
N ASP A 47 11.38 -7.36 -4.68
CA ASP A 47 12.33 -6.48 -5.38
C ASP A 47 12.25 -4.98 -5.02
N VAL A 48 11.42 -4.58 -4.05
CA VAL A 48 11.38 -3.18 -3.60
C VAL A 48 12.63 -2.86 -2.77
N ALA A 49 13.58 -2.16 -3.38
CA ALA A 49 14.81 -1.74 -2.70
C ALA A 49 14.64 -0.47 -1.84
N PHE A 50 13.66 0.39 -2.13
CA PHE A 50 13.48 1.66 -1.44
C PHE A 50 12.04 2.18 -1.49
N MET A 51 11.61 2.79 -0.39
CA MET A 51 10.39 3.59 -0.29
C MET A 51 10.66 4.88 0.47
N SER A 52 10.20 6.01 -0.06
CA SER A 52 10.31 7.27 0.65
C SER A 52 9.29 7.36 1.79
N ARG A 53 9.58 8.21 2.77
CA ARG A 53 8.62 8.55 3.82
C ARG A 53 7.33 9.13 3.26
N SER A 54 7.41 9.98 2.24
CA SER A 54 6.23 10.64 1.64
C SER A 54 5.32 9.65 0.90
N PHE A 55 5.90 8.70 0.18
CA PHE A 55 5.15 7.59 -0.41
C PHE A 55 4.48 6.75 0.68
N THR A 56 5.25 6.34 1.69
CA THR A 56 4.78 5.46 2.78
C THR A 56 3.64 6.10 3.57
N GLN A 57 3.75 7.39 3.87
CA GLN A 57 2.70 8.18 4.52
C GLN A 57 1.41 8.21 3.71
N GLU A 58 1.50 8.52 2.43
CA GLU A 58 0.32 8.55 1.56
C GLU A 58 -0.26 7.15 1.36
N TYR A 59 0.57 6.11 1.25
CA TYR A 59 0.12 4.73 1.15
C TYR A 59 -0.70 4.31 2.37
N ILE A 60 -0.19 4.53 3.59
CA ILE A 60 -0.90 4.21 4.83
C ILE A 60 -2.18 5.04 4.96
N TYR A 61 -2.11 6.34 4.64
CA TYR A 61 -3.30 7.20 4.65
C TYR A 61 -4.38 6.69 3.69
N GLN A 62 -4.04 6.38 2.44
CA GLN A 62 -5.00 5.87 1.45
C GLN A 62 -5.53 4.48 1.84
N LYS A 63 -4.68 3.60 2.39
CA LYS A 63 -5.08 2.31 2.97
C LYS A 63 -6.13 2.48 4.07
N SER A 64 -5.98 3.48 4.92
CA SER A 64 -6.96 3.78 5.98
C SER A 64 -8.31 4.30 5.48
N LYS A 65 -8.37 4.81 4.24
CA LYS A 65 -9.57 5.43 3.64
C LYS A 65 -10.34 4.51 2.69
N THR A 66 -9.70 3.45 2.21
CA THR A 66 -10.34 2.52 1.28
C THR A 66 -11.19 1.47 2.01
N ASN A 67 -12.21 0.94 1.33
CA ASN A 67 -13.00 -0.20 1.78
C ASN A 67 -12.44 -1.56 1.30
N LYS A 68 -11.28 -1.54 0.62
CA LYS A 68 -10.57 -2.74 0.16
C LYS A 68 -9.82 -3.40 1.32
N ILE A 69 -9.74 -4.72 1.29
CA ILE A 69 -8.93 -5.52 2.22
C ILE A 69 -7.57 -5.71 1.56
N ILE A 70 -6.58 -4.95 2.03
CA ILE A 70 -5.23 -4.95 1.48
C ILE A 70 -4.30 -5.73 2.41
N LYS A 71 -3.60 -6.71 1.82
CA LYS A 71 -2.55 -7.48 2.48
C LYS A 71 -1.22 -7.27 1.74
N GLU A 72 -0.26 -6.66 2.43
CA GLU A 72 1.13 -6.60 2.00
C GLU A 72 1.78 -7.99 2.14
N VAL A 73 2.50 -8.42 1.11
CA VAL A 73 3.25 -9.69 1.10
C VAL A 73 4.67 -9.46 0.57
N ASN A 74 5.59 -10.33 0.99
CA ASN A 74 7.02 -10.28 0.60
C ASN A 74 7.65 -8.90 0.80
N VAL A 75 7.34 -8.22 1.91
CA VAL A 75 7.92 -6.94 2.27
C VAL A 75 9.39 -7.14 2.62
N PRO A 76 10.35 -6.55 1.87
CA PRO A 76 11.77 -6.67 2.19
C PRO A 76 12.10 -6.08 3.57
N GLU A 77 12.97 -6.74 4.32
CA GLU A 77 13.34 -6.34 5.69
C GLU A 77 13.83 -4.89 5.76
N ASP A 78 14.57 -4.44 4.73
CA ASP A 78 15.13 -3.09 4.66
C ASP A 78 14.08 -1.96 4.62
N ILE A 79 12.85 -2.23 4.17
CA ILE A 79 11.78 -1.23 4.10
C ILE A 79 10.78 -1.30 5.25
N VAL A 80 10.80 -2.39 6.05
CA VAL A 80 9.93 -2.56 7.23
C VAL A 80 10.07 -1.39 8.21
N PRO A 81 11.27 -0.89 8.56
CA PRO A 81 11.41 0.24 9.49
C PRO A 81 10.68 1.50 9.02
N MET A 82 10.57 1.74 7.71
CA MET A 82 9.86 2.90 7.18
C MET A 82 8.36 2.81 7.42
N PHE A 83 7.76 1.62 7.24
CA PHE A 83 6.37 1.37 7.60
C PHE A 83 6.14 1.61 9.09
N GLU A 84 6.96 1.01 9.96
CA GLU A 84 6.81 1.13 11.41
C GLU A 84 6.89 2.60 11.89
N ILE A 85 7.87 3.36 11.40
CA ILE A 85 8.04 4.78 11.75
C ILE A 85 6.81 5.57 11.33
N VAL A 86 6.28 5.32 10.13
CA VAL A 86 5.14 6.06 9.61
C VAL A 86 3.83 5.66 10.30
N GLU A 87 3.58 4.38 10.54
CA GLU A 87 2.39 3.89 11.25
C GLU A 87 2.35 4.41 12.69
N LYS A 88 3.49 4.40 13.39
CA LYS A 88 3.60 4.98 14.73
C LYS A 88 3.22 6.46 14.73
N ASN A 89 3.73 7.22 13.75
CA ASN A 89 3.40 8.64 13.61
C ASN A 89 1.93 8.85 13.25
N PHE A 90 1.38 8.05 12.34
CA PHE A 90 -0.02 8.16 11.91
C PHE A 90 -0.99 7.86 13.06
N ASN A 91 -0.76 6.78 13.80
CA ASN A 91 -1.59 6.42 14.97
C ASN A 91 -1.50 7.48 16.08
N HIS A 92 -0.37 8.16 16.22
CA HIS A 92 -0.23 9.27 17.15
C HIS A 92 -1.06 10.49 16.74
N VAL A 93 -1.17 10.76 15.43
CA VAL A 93 -1.99 11.86 14.88
C VAL A 93 -3.49 11.56 15.02
N ILE A 94 -3.94 10.34 14.70
CA ILE A 94 -5.37 9.98 14.79
C ILE A 94 -5.86 9.98 16.25
N LYS A 95 -5.02 9.64 17.23
CA LYS A 95 -5.39 9.67 18.65
C LYS A 95 -5.57 11.08 19.23
N GLN A 96 -5.22 12.13 18.51
CA GLN A 96 -5.30 13.53 18.97
C GLN A 96 -6.46 14.32 18.34
N ILE A 97 -7.25 13.68 17.47
CA ILE A 97 -8.42 14.25 16.80
C ILE A 97 -9.67 13.63 17.42
#